data_AF-A0A930YDU7-F1
#
_entry.id   AF-A0A930YDU7-F1
#
_cell.length_a   1.000
_cell.length_b   1.000
_cell.length_c   1.000
_cell.angle_alpha   90.00
_cell.angle_beta   90.00
_cell.angle_gamma   90.00
#
_symmetry.space_group_name_H-M   'P 1'
#
loop_
_entity.id
_entity.type
_entity.pdbx_description
1 polymer ?
#
loop_
_entity_poly.entity_id
_entity_poly.type
_entity_poly.pdbx_seq_one_letter_code
_entity_poly.pdbx_strand_id
1 'polypeptide(L)'
;MDGETVALVGGVLAVFGTLTGTVFTQARSDKRDRVRLASEERREERRLNVDAQRAREARLFDHRRAALLHVIEKYHSSAERAWNVEHDPTAPLPDADELEPLWQLLSQVDLYCGRESARLAREVHTTLSAWLHGTGPGTGDDRQGRAEAAFQAFLAAARSELGVPRSIDEATEEPAAE
;
A
#
# COMPACT_ATOMS: atom_id res chain seq x y z
N MET A 1 -7.09 76.52 40.05
CA MET A 1 -6.47 75.20 39.87
C MET A 1 -4.99 75.41 40.09
N ASP A 2 -4.50 74.89 41.21
CA ASP A 2 -3.12 75.12 41.64
C ASP A 2 -2.19 74.18 40.86
N GLY A 3 -0.95 74.61 40.60
CA GLY A 3 -0.01 73.90 39.73
C GLY A 3 0.22 72.43 40.11
N GLU A 4 0.06 72.09 41.39
CA GLU A 4 0.13 70.71 41.89
C GLU A 4 -1.00 69.82 41.38
N THR A 5 -2.24 70.34 41.30
CA THR A 5 -3.39 69.61 40.75
C THR A 5 -3.22 69.29 39.26
N VAL A 6 -2.64 70.22 38.50
CA VAL A 6 -2.39 70.03 37.05
C VAL A 6 -1.26 69.02 36.81
N ALA A 7 -0.19 69.07 37.63
CA ALA A 7 0.90 68.10 37.57
C ALA A 7 0.45 66.68 37.95
N LEU A 8 -0.40 66.56 38.98
CA LEU A 8 -0.91 65.27 39.46
C LEU A 8 -1.88 64.63 38.45
N VAL A 9 -2.79 65.42 37.86
CA VAL A 9 -3.69 64.95 36.79
C VAL A 9 -2.91 64.58 35.52
N GLY A 10 -1.90 65.37 35.14
CA GLY A 10 -1.02 65.06 34.00
C GLY A 10 -0.21 63.78 34.20
N GLY A 11 0.33 63.56 35.41
CA GLY A 11 1.06 62.34 35.76
C GLY A 11 0.18 61.08 35.74
N VAL A 12 -1.04 61.16 36.28
CA VAL A 12 -2.00 60.04 36.26
C VAL A 12 -2.42 59.69 34.84
N LEU A 13 -2.68 60.68 33.98
CA LEU A 13 -3.01 60.46 32.56
C LEU A 13 -1.85 59.84 31.78
N ALA A 14 -0.61 60.24 32.06
CA ALA A 14 0.58 59.66 31.42
C ALA A 14 0.78 58.19 31.80
N VAL A 15 0.56 57.83 33.07
CA VAL A 15 0.64 56.44 33.57
C VAL A 15 -0.49 55.58 32.99
N PHE A 16 -1.72 56.10 32.94
CA PHE A 16 -2.84 55.40 32.31
C PHE A 16 -2.62 55.19 30.80
N GLY A 17 -2.08 56.19 30.10
CA GLY A 17 -1.75 56.08 28.68
C GLY A 17 -0.70 55.01 28.39
N THR A 18 0.34 54.91 29.23
CA THR A 18 1.39 53.88 29.10
C THR A 18 0.90 52.48 29.45
N LEU A 19 0.10 52.32 30.52
CA LEU A 19 -0.51 51.03 30.86
C LEU A 19 -1.49 50.55 29.78
N THR A 20 -2.31 51.45 29.24
CA THR A 20 -3.26 51.10 28.17
C THR A 20 -2.53 50.75 26.87
N GLY A 21 -1.45 51.48 26.54
CA GLY A 21 -0.60 51.18 25.40
C GLY A 21 0.08 49.81 25.50
N THR A 22 0.65 49.47 26.66
CA THR A 22 1.33 48.18 26.87
C THR A 22 0.37 47.00 26.77
N VAL A 23 -0.81 47.07 27.39
CA VAL A 23 -1.85 46.04 27.29
C VAL A 23 -2.34 45.87 25.85
N PHE A 24 -2.57 46.97 25.13
CA PHE A 24 -2.98 46.90 23.71
C PHE A 24 -1.89 46.26 22.83
N THR A 25 -0.62 46.54 23.14
CA THR A 25 0.52 46.00 22.38
C THR A 25 0.71 44.51 22.67
N GLN A 26 0.56 44.09 23.95
CA GLN A 26 0.57 42.69 24.36
C GLN A 26 -0.58 41.91 23.70
N ALA A 27 -1.82 42.42 23.76
CA ALA A 27 -2.98 41.76 23.13
C ALA A 27 -2.85 41.62 21.60
N ARG A 28 -2.23 42.62 20.95
CA ARG A 28 -1.96 42.56 19.50
C ARG A 28 -0.87 41.56 19.16
N SER A 29 0.16 41.44 20.01
CA SER A 29 1.20 40.42 19.86
C SER A 29 0.62 39.02 20.01
N ASP A 30 -0.13 38.77 21.09
CA ASP A 30 -0.76 37.48 21.36
C ASP A 30 -1.69 37.03 20.24
N LYS A 31 -2.44 37.96 19.62
CA LYS A 31 -3.31 37.64 18.48
C LYS A 31 -2.50 37.24 17.24
N ARG A 32 -1.36 37.89 16.97
CA ARG A 32 -0.47 37.53 15.87
C ARG A 32 0.21 36.19 16.10
N ASP A 33 0.66 35.95 17.33
CA ASP A 33 1.30 34.70 17.72
C ASP A 33 0.32 33.53 17.64
N ARG A 34 -0.93 33.69 18.08
CA ARG A 34 -1.97 32.67 17.90
C ARG A 34 -2.27 32.36 16.43
N VAL A 35 -2.32 33.36 15.56
CA VAL A 35 -2.55 33.13 14.11
C VAL A 35 -1.34 32.44 13.48
N ARG A 36 -0.13 32.81 13.88
CA ARG A 36 1.10 32.18 13.42
C ARG A 36 1.17 30.72 13.87
N LEU A 37 0.96 30.44 15.15
CA LEU A 37 0.92 29.10 15.73
C LEU A 37 -0.14 28.24 15.04
N ALA A 38 -1.38 28.74 14.91
CA ALA A 38 -2.44 28.00 14.20
C ALA A 38 -2.10 27.72 12.73
N SER A 39 -1.32 28.58 12.07
CA SER A 39 -0.86 28.34 10.70
C SER A 39 0.29 27.33 10.62
N GLU A 40 1.17 27.31 11.62
CA GLU A 40 2.29 26.38 11.74
C GLU A 40 1.77 24.98 12.11
N GLU A 41 0.85 24.87 13.08
CA GLU A 41 0.13 23.64 13.43
C GLU A 41 -0.57 23.02 12.22
N ARG A 42 -1.34 23.81 11.44
CA ARG A 42 -1.99 23.30 10.22
C ARG A 42 -1.00 22.82 9.16
N ARG A 43 0.18 23.42 9.06
CA ARG A 43 1.23 22.98 8.13
C ARG A 43 1.84 21.67 8.60
N GLU A 44 2.06 21.54 9.91
CA GLU A 44 2.58 20.31 10.52
C GLU A 44 1.58 19.16 10.42
N GLU A 45 0.30 19.39 10.74
CA GLU A 45 -0.77 18.39 10.54
C GLU A 45 -0.84 17.90 9.09
N ARG A 46 -0.73 18.81 8.11
CA ARG A 46 -0.72 18.42 6.69
C ARG A 46 0.48 17.54 6.36
N ARG A 47 1.67 17.86 6.88
CA ARG A 47 2.89 17.05 6.68
C ARG A 47 2.72 15.67 7.28
N LEU A 48 2.29 15.59 8.54
CA LEU A 48 2.05 14.33 9.24
C LEU A 48 1.01 13.46 8.52
N ASN A 49 -0.06 14.07 8.01
CA ASN A 49 -1.09 13.35 7.26
C ASN A 49 -0.56 12.79 5.93
N VAL A 50 0.24 13.55 5.19
CA VAL A 50 0.89 13.10 3.96
C VAL A 50 1.86 11.96 4.24
N ASP A 51 2.68 12.08 5.28
CA ASP A 51 3.65 11.05 5.66
C ASP A 51 2.93 9.77 6.13
N ALA A 52 1.87 9.91 6.93
CA ALA A 52 1.04 8.78 7.35
C ALA A 52 0.33 8.10 6.17
N GLN A 53 -0.08 8.87 5.15
CA GLN A 53 -0.66 8.33 3.92
C GLN A 53 0.39 7.55 3.12
N ARG A 54 1.56 8.14 2.87
CA ARG A 54 2.68 7.46 2.17
C ARG A 54 3.10 6.17 2.87
N ALA A 55 3.18 6.20 4.20
CA ALA A 55 3.50 5.00 4.98
C ALA A 55 2.42 3.92 4.88
N ARG A 56 1.13 4.30 4.79
CA ARG A 56 0.04 3.35 4.54
C ARG A 56 0.13 2.75 3.13
N GLU A 57 0.38 3.57 2.13
CA GLU A 57 0.55 3.13 0.74
C GLU A 57 1.74 2.17 0.59
N ALA A 58 2.88 2.49 1.22
CA ALA A 58 4.05 1.61 1.25
C ALA A 58 3.75 0.24 1.89
N ARG A 59 3.08 0.23 3.06
CA ARG A 59 2.66 -1.03 3.70
C ARG A 59 1.72 -1.84 2.82
N LEU A 60 0.75 -1.19 2.16
CA LEU A 60 -0.16 -1.88 1.25
C LEU A 60 0.58 -2.47 0.04
N PHE A 61 1.57 -1.75 -0.51
CA PHE A 61 2.42 -2.27 -1.57
C PHE A 61 3.20 -3.51 -1.12
N ASP A 62 3.80 -3.48 0.08
CA ASP A 62 4.53 -4.62 0.64
C ASP A 62 3.61 -5.84 0.83
N HIS A 63 2.38 -5.62 1.33
CA HIS A 63 1.38 -6.68 1.46
C HIS A 63 0.96 -7.27 0.11
N ARG A 64 0.74 -6.44 -0.93
CA ARG A 64 0.45 -6.91 -2.29
C ARG A 64 1.59 -7.75 -2.84
N ARG A 65 2.81 -7.22 -2.75
CA ARG A 65 4.01 -7.91 -3.24
C ARG A 65 4.19 -9.26 -2.55
N ALA A 66 4.02 -9.32 -1.23
CA ALA A 66 4.12 -10.55 -0.47
C ALA A 66 3.03 -11.57 -0.87
N ALA A 67 1.77 -11.14 -0.97
CA ALA A 67 0.67 -12.02 -1.37
C ALA A 67 0.89 -12.65 -2.76
N LEU A 68 1.33 -11.84 -3.74
CA LEU A 68 1.63 -12.31 -5.09
C LEU A 68 2.82 -13.29 -5.11
N LEU A 69 3.90 -12.97 -4.39
CA LEU A 69 5.08 -13.84 -4.31
C LEU A 69 4.77 -15.20 -3.67
N HIS A 70 3.98 -15.22 -2.60
CA HIS A 70 3.61 -16.49 -1.97
C HIS A 70 2.84 -17.42 -2.91
N VAL A 71 1.96 -16.88 -3.76
CA VAL A 71 1.26 -17.67 -4.79
C VAL A 71 2.25 -18.22 -5.82
N ILE A 72 3.24 -17.42 -6.24
CA ILE A 72 4.28 -17.84 -7.18
C ILE A 72 5.11 -18.98 -6.62
N GLU A 73 5.63 -18.84 -5.40
CA GLU A 73 6.42 -19.86 -4.72
C GLU A 73 5.63 -21.15 -4.51
N LYS A 74 4.38 -21.02 -4.06
CA LYS A 74 3.52 -22.18 -3.82
C LYS A 74 3.11 -22.87 -5.12
N TYR A 75 2.92 -22.14 -6.21
CA TYR A 75 2.71 -22.72 -7.54
C TYR A 75 3.90 -23.60 -7.93
N HIS A 76 5.14 -23.09 -7.87
CA HIS A 76 6.32 -23.84 -8.32
C HIS A 76 6.50 -25.15 -7.55
N SER A 77 6.43 -25.11 -6.22
CA SER A 77 6.54 -26.31 -5.38
C SER A 77 5.43 -27.33 -5.68
N SER A 78 4.21 -26.87 -5.93
CA SER A 78 3.07 -27.75 -6.22
C SER A 78 3.10 -28.29 -7.66
N ALA A 79 3.61 -27.52 -8.62
CA ALA A 79 3.81 -27.92 -10.01
C ALA A 79 4.89 -29.00 -10.13
N GLU A 80 6.01 -28.84 -9.41
CA GLU A 80 7.04 -29.89 -9.30
C GLU A 80 6.46 -31.18 -8.72
N ARG A 81 5.61 -31.06 -7.69
CA ARG A 81 4.92 -32.20 -7.10
C ARG A 81 3.98 -32.89 -8.10
N ALA A 82 3.16 -32.12 -8.83
CA ALA A 82 2.25 -32.64 -9.84
C ALA A 82 3.02 -33.39 -10.94
N TRP A 83 4.12 -32.81 -11.42
CA TRP A 83 5.02 -33.44 -12.38
C TRP A 83 5.56 -34.78 -11.86
N ASN A 84 6.03 -34.81 -10.61
CA ASN A 84 6.56 -36.03 -9.99
C ASN A 84 5.49 -37.12 -9.84
N VAL A 85 4.27 -36.76 -9.42
CA VAL A 85 3.14 -37.71 -9.31
C VAL A 85 2.79 -38.32 -10.66
N GLU A 86 2.92 -37.55 -11.73
CA GLU A 86 2.62 -38.01 -13.08
C GLU A 86 3.70 -38.92 -13.68
N HIS A 87 4.97 -38.60 -13.45
CA HIS A 87 6.11 -39.24 -14.11
C HIS A 87 6.81 -40.32 -13.28
N ASP A 88 6.60 -40.33 -11.95
CA ASP A 88 7.17 -41.32 -11.05
C ASP A 88 6.07 -42.22 -10.46
N PRO A 89 5.99 -43.50 -10.86
CA PRO A 89 5.01 -44.44 -10.33
C PRO A 89 5.17 -44.73 -8.82
N THR A 90 6.32 -44.36 -8.24
CA THR A 90 6.61 -44.52 -6.81
C THR A 90 6.30 -43.26 -6.00
N ALA A 91 5.93 -42.16 -6.65
CA ALA A 91 5.56 -40.93 -5.98
C ALA A 91 4.32 -41.15 -5.10
N PRO A 92 4.31 -40.64 -3.85
CA PRO A 92 3.12 -40.71 -3.02
C PRO A 92 2.00 -39.89 -3.65
N LEU A 93 0.79 -40.46 -3.70
CA LEU A 93 -0.39 -39.72 -4.13
C LEU A 93 -0.57 -38.47 -3.25
N PRO A 94 -1.01 -37.34 -3.85
CA PRO A 94 -1.25 -36.11 -3.11
C PRO A 94 -2.43 -36.27 -2.14
N ASP A 95 -2.28 -35.71 -0.94
CA ASP A 95 -3.36 -35.64 0.04
C ASP A 95 -4.42 -34.60 -0.39
N ALA A 96 -5.63 -34.71 0.16
CA ALA A 96 -6.72 -33.77 -0.10
C ALA A 96 -6.35 -32.33 0.33
N ASP A 97 -5.52 -32.20 1.36
CA ASP A 97 -5.13 -30.92 1.96
C ASP A 97 -3.82 -30.34 1.36
N GLU A 98 -3.21 -31.00 0.37
CA GLU A 98 -1.89 -30.61 -0.18
C GLU A 98 -1.88 -29.17 -0.73
N LEU A 99 -3.02 -28.73 -1.27
CA LEU A 99 -3.22 -27.38 -1.84
C LEU A 99 -3.92 -26.41 -0.89
N GLU A 100 -4.29 -26.82 0.33
CA GLU A 100 -4.91 -25.94 1.32
C GLU A 100 -4.08 -24.67 1.60
N PRO A 101 -2.73 -24.73 1.70
CA PRO A 101 -1.94 -23.50 1.84
C PRO A 101 -2.07 -22.56 0.64
N LEU A 102 -2.18 -23.08 -0.59
CA LEU A 102 -2.39 -22.26 -1.77
C LEU A 102 -3.77 -21.62 -1.74
N TRP A 103 -4.79 -22.37 -1.33
CA TRP A 103 -6.16 -21.86 -1.15
C TRP A 103 -6.22 -20.70 -0.16
N GLN A 104 -5.54 -20.82 0.98
CA GLN A 104 -5.47 -19.76 2.00
C GLN A 104 -4.82 -18.49 1.47
N LEU A 105 -3.78 -18.60 0.63
CA LEU A 105 -3.12 -17.46 0.00
C LEU A 105 -4.04 -16.70 -0.97
N LEU A 106 -5.04 -17.36 -1.56
CA LEU A 106 -6.01 -16.70 -2.44
C LEU A 106 -6.77 -15.60 -1.69
N SER A 107 -7.04 -15.79 -0.39
CA SER A 107 -7.70 -14.76 0.43
C SER A 107 -6.84 -13.50 0.60
N GLN A 108 -5.52 -13.65 0.65
CA GLN A 108 -4.59 -12.52 0.76
C GLN A 108 -4.53 -11.73 -0.56
N VAL A 109 -4.53 -12.44 -1.70
CA VAL A 109 -4.62 -11.79 -3.02
C VAL A 109 -5.96 -11.07 -3.16
N ASP A 110 -7.07 -11.67 -2.72
CA ASP A 110 -8.40 -11.03 -2.78
C ASP A 110 -8.49 -9.77 -1.89
N LEU A 111 -7.79 -9.76 -0.76
CA LEU A 111 -7.78 -8.65 0.19
C LEU A 111 -6.89 -7.49 -0.26
N TYR A 112 -5.71 -7.79 -0.80
CA TYR A 112 -4.70 -6.76 -1.08
C TYR A 112 -4.61 -6.37 -2.55
N CYS A 113 -4.97 -7.27 -3.47
CA CYS A 113 -4.75 -7.11 -4.90
C CYS A 113 -6.03 -6.77 -5.68
N GLY A 114 -5.87 -6.48 -6.97
CA GLY A 114 -6.94 -6.21 -7.91
C GLY A 114 -7.78 -7.46 -8.25
N ARG A 115 -9.01 -7.21 -8.70
CA ARG A 115 -9.98 -8.27 -9.05
C ARG A 115 -9.46 -9.24 -10.12
N GLU A 116 -8.64 -8.75 -11.05
CA GLU A 116 -8.05 -9.56 -12.11
C GLU A 116 -7.03 -10.56 -11.55
N SER A 117 -6.07 -10.09 -10.75
CA SER A 117 -5.07 -10.94 -10.08
C SER A 117 -5.72 -11.97 -9.17
N ALA A 118 -6.76 -11.60 -8.42
CA ALA A 118 -7.53 -12.53 -7.59
C ALA A 118 -8.24 -13.61 -8.42
N ARG A 119 -8.85 -13.23 -9.55
CA ARG A 119 -9.48 -14.19 -10.48
C ARG A 119 -8.45 -15.17 -11.04
N LEU A 120 -7.30 -14.67 -11.50
CA LEU A 120 -6.24 -15.48 -12.09
C LEU A 120 -5.56 -16.38 -11.05
N ALA A 121 -5.38 -15.93 -9.81
CA ALA A 121 -4.86 -16.77 -8.73
C ALA A 121 -5.78 -17.97 -8.44
N ARG A 122 -7.11 -17.76 -8.45
CA ARG A 122 -8.09 -18.86 -8.33
C ARG A 122 -8.04 -19.81 -9.52
N GLU A 123 -7.81 -19.28 -10.72
CA GLU A 123 -7.65 -20.07 -11.94
C GLU A 123 -6.39 -20.95 -11.85
N VAL A 124 -5.26 -20.40 -11.40
CA VAL A 124 -4.03 -21.15 -11.11
C VAL A 124 -4.28 -22.28 -10.12
N HIS A 125 -4.95 -22.00 -8.99
CA HIS A 125 -5.30 -23.04 -8.03
C HIS A 125 -6.13 -24.16 -8.67
N THR A 126 -7.14 -23.79 -9.46
CA THR A 126 -8.07 -24.75 -10.08
C THR A 126 -7.35 -25.64 -11.10
N THR A 127 -6.53 -25.06 -11.98
CA THR A 127 -5.80 -25.81 -13.00
C THR A 127 -4.67 -26.65 -12.42
N LEU A 128 -3.98 -26.15 -11.39
CA LEU A 128 -2.95 -26.90 -10.68
C LEU A 128 -3.54 -28.06 -9.88
N SER A 129 -4.67 -27.86 -9.21
CA SER A 129 -5.41 -28.95 -8.52
C SER A 129 -5.86 -30.02 -9.51
N ALA A 130 -6.39 -29.60 -10.67
CA ALA A 130 -6.76 -30.51 -11.75
C ALA A 130 -5.56 -31.36 -12.20
N TRP A 131 -4.40 -30.73 -12.40
CA TRP A 131 -3.17 -31.43 -12.77
C TRP A 131 -2.70 -32.40 -11.67
N LEU A 132 -2.53 -31.92 -10.44
CA LEU A 132 -2.00 -32.67 -9.31
C LEU A 132 -2.82 -33.93 -9.01
N HIS A 133 -4.15 -33.82 -9.03
CA HIS A 133 -5.05 -34.94 -8.74
C HIS A 133 -5.44 -35.74 -10.00
N GLY A 134 -4.89 -35.40 -11.17
CA GLY A 134 -5.26 -36.04 -12.44
C GLY A 134 -6.74 -35.87 -12.80
N THR A 135 -7.38 -34.81 -12.32
CA THR A 135 -8.80 -34.51 -12.57
C THR A 135 -8.97 -33.50 -13.71
N GLY A 136 -10.15 -33.49 -14.33
CA GLY A 136 -10.44 -32.60 -15.46
C GLY A 136 -10.09 -33.18 -16.84
N PRO A 137 -10.39 -32.43 -17.93
CA PRO A 137 -10.34 -32.96 -19.29
C PRO A 137 -8.92 -33.09 -19.85
N GLY A 138 -8.69 -34.05 -20.74
CA GLY A 138 -7.44 -34.19 -21.51
C GLY A 138 -6.38 -35.09 -20.87
N THR A 139 -5.21 -35.14 -21.50
CA THR A 139 -4.03 -35.87 -21.02
C THR A 139 -3.33 -35.09 -19.89
N GLY A 140 -2.28 -35.66 -19.31
CA GLY A 140 -1.48 -34.94 -18.32
C GLY A 140 -0.70 -33.77 -18.92
N ASP A 141 -0.15 -33.92 -20.14
CA ASP A 141 0.39 -32.81 -20.94
C ASP A 141 -0.61 -31.66 -21.12
N ASP A 142 -1.89 -31.99 -21.42
CA ASP A 142 -2.95 -30.98 -21.55
C ASP A 142 -3.22 -30.26 -20.22
N ARG A 143 -3.15 -30.99 -19.09
CA ARG A 143 -3.36 -30.43 -17.75
C ARG A 143 -2.22 -29.51 -17.34
N GLN A 144 -0.98 -29.94 -17.56
CA GLN A 144 0.21 -29.12 -17.33
C GLN A 144 0.16 -27.83 -18.17
N GLY A 145 -0.09 -27.95 -19.47
CA GLY A 145 -0.12 -26.77 -20.36
C GLY A 145 -1.17 -25.74 -19.94
N ARG A 146 -2.33 -26.18 -19.41
CA ARG A 146 -3.34 -25.27 -18.85
C ARG A 146 -2.91 -24.64 -17.53
N ALA A 147 -2.25 -25.40 -16.65
CA ALA A 147 -1.72 -24.87 -15.40
C ALA A 147 -0.64 -23.80 -15.66
N GLU A 148 0.28 -24.07 -16.60
CA GLU A 148 1.28 -23.10 -17.04
C GLU A 148 0.66 -21.87 -17.70
N ALA A 149 -0.32 -22.03 -18.58
CA ALA A 149 -0.99 -20.89 -19.21
C ALA A 149 -1.68 -19.99 -18.18
N ALA A 150 -2.39 -20.58 -17.21
CA ALA A 150 -3.02 -19.84 -16.12
C ALA A 150 -1.97 -19.10 -15.26
N PHE A 151 -0.85 -19.75 -14.97
CA PHE A 151 0.25 -19.17 -14.21
C PHE A 151 0.92 -18.01 -14.95
N GLN A 152 1.17 -18.13 -16.25
CA GLN A 152 1.73 -17.03 -17.06
C GLN A 152 0.78 -15.83 -17.12
N ALA A 153 -0.53 -16.07 -17.25
CA ALA A 153 -1.53 -15.00 -17.18
C ALA A 153 -1.52 -14.31 -15.80
N PHE A 154 -1.44 -15.08 -14.71
CA PHE A 154 -1.31 -14.55 -13.36
C PHE A 154 -0.02 -13.73 -13.19
N LEU A 155 1.12 -14.21 -13.68
CA LEU A 155 2.40 -13.48 -13.64
C LEU A 155 2.34 -12.13 -14.39
N ALA A 156 1.67 -12.09 -15.54
CA ALA A 156 1.47 -10.85 -16.28
C ALA A 156 0.63 -9.84 -15.50
N ALA A 157 -0.45 -10.30 -14.86
CA ALA A 157 -1.29 -9.46 -13.99
C ALA A 157 -0.51 -8.98 -12.75
N ALA A 158 0.24 -9.87 -12.09
CA ALA A 158 1.07 -9.56 -10.93
C ALA A 158 2.13 -8.50 -11.25
N ARG A 159 2.80 -8.61 -12.41
CA ARG A 159 3.76 -7.59 -12.90
C ARG A 159 3.08 -6.25 -13.11
N SER A 160 1.96 -6.25 -13.81
CA SER A 160 1.17 -5.03 -14.07
C SER A 160 0.74 -4.34 -12.77
N GLU A 161 0.38 -5.12 -11.76
CA GLU A 161 -0.07 -4.61 -10.46
C GLU A 161 1.06 -4.04 -9.60
N LEU A 162 2.28 -4.56 -9.77
CA LEU A 162 3.48 -4.04 -9.11
C LEU A 162 4.15 -2.92 -9.90
N GLY A 163 3.59 -2.50 -11.04
CA GLY A 163 4.19 -1.48 -11.91
C GLY A 163 5.48 -1.95 -12.59
N VAL A 164 5.70 -3.26 -12.70
CA VAL A 164 6.86 -3.83 -13.39
C VAL A 164 6.52 -3.95 -14.89
N PRO A 165 7.35 -3.38 -15.78
CA PRO A 165 7.12 -3.45 -17.22
C PRO A 165 7.07 -4.91 -17.70
N ARG A 166 6.25 -5.17 -18.72
CA ARG A 166 6.00 -6.54 -19.21
C ARG A 166 7.17 -7.06 -20.05
N SER A 167 7.97 -6.14 -20.61
CA SER A 167 9.20 -6.44 -21.36
C SER A 167 10.29 -5.38 -21.07
N ILE A 168 11.55 -5.72 -21.41
CA ILE A 168 12.68 -4.77 -21.37
C ILE A 168 12.46 -3.63 -22.38
N ASP A 169 11.77 -3.92 -23.48
CA ASP A 169 11.46 -2.93 -24.52
C ASP A 169 10.49 -1.85 -24.00
N GLU A 170 9.47 -2.21 -23.21
CA GLU A 170 8.58 -1.24 -22.54
C GLU A 170 9.32 -0.38 -21.50
N ALA A 171 10.39 -0.88 -20.89
CA ALA A 171 11.18 -0.12 -19.91
C ALA A 171 12.06 0.97 -20.56
N THR A 172 12.26 0.90 -21.88
CA THR A 172 13.15 1.80 -22.64
C THR A 172 12.37 2.92 -23.34
N GLU A 173 11.04 2.83 -23.42
CA GLU A 173 10.15 3.82 -24.04
C GLU A 173 9.68 4.94 -23.08
N GLU A 174 10.27 5.08 -21.89
CA GLU A 174 9.95 6.24 -21.04
C GLU A 174 10.51 7.52 -21.69
N PRO A 175 9.66 8.51 -22.03
CA PRO A 175 10.07 9.64 -22.84
C PRO A 175 11.04 10.53 -22.07
N ALA A 176 12.11 10.95 -22.75
CA ALA A 176 12.93 12.08 -22.34
C ALA A 176 12.01 13.29 -22.13
N ALA A 177 11.69 13.58 -20.87
CA ALA A 177 10.98 14.78 -20.48
C ALA A 177 11.97 15.95 -20.43
N GLU A 178 12.07 16.68 -21.53
CA GLU A 178 12.35 18.13 -21.57
C GLU A 178 11.40 18.83 -22.54
#